data_AF-M4B1J5-F1
#
_entry.id   AF-M4B1J5-F1
#
_cell.length_a   1.000
_cell.length_b   1.000
_cell.length_c   1.000
_cell.angle_alpha   90.00
_cell.angle_beta   90.00
_cell.angle_gamma   90.00
#
_symmetry.space_group_name_H-M   'P 1'
#
loop_
_entity.id
_entity.type
_entity.pdbx_description
1 polymer ?
#
loop_
_entity_poly.entity_id
_entity_poly.type
_entity_poly.pdbx_seq_one_letter_code
_entity_poly.pdbx_strand_id
1 'polypeptide(L)'
;MEPLLASLITGTPQTLTNETWLKMYSGIYKICTNPGAPQAETLFFRLRRLLVTHLESVLNELQSIDGEPAFLRRYCSAFESFVTGTTYISELCRYLVRD
;
A
#
# COMPACT_ATOMS: atom_id res chain seq x y z
N MET A 1 -4.38 -15.22 -5.13
CA MET A 1 -4.99 -13.97 -4.62
C MET A 1 -3.89 -13.17 -3.97
N GLU A 2 -3.49 -12.05 -4.57
CA GLU A 2 -2.61 -11.10 -3.87
C GLU A 2 -3.33 -10.55 -2.64
N PRO A 3 -2.62 -10.31 -1.52
CA PRO A 3 -3.23 -9.68 -0.37
C PRO A 3 -3.76 -8.30 -0.77
N LEU A 4 -5.01 -7.98 -0.39
CA LEU A 4 -5.76 -6.78 -0.82
C LEU A 4 -5.02 -5.44 -0.61
N LEU A 5 -4.07 -5.39 0.32
CA LEU A 5 -3.22 -4.21 0.53
C LEU A 5 -2.12 -4.09 -0.54
N ALA A 6 -1.57 -5.20 -1.01
CA ALA A 6 -0.55 -5.20 -2.07
C ALA A 6 -1.12 -4.71 -3.40
N SER A 7 -2.38 -5.05 -3.72
CA SER A 7 -3.05 -4.56 -4.93
C SER A 7 -3.39 -3.07 -4.87
N LEU A 8 -3.42 -2.46 -3.68
CA LEU A 8 -3.56 -1.01 -3.56
C LEU A 8 -2.25 -0.29 -3.89
N ILE A 9 -1.11 -0.87 -3.50
CA ILE A 9 0.22 -0.26 -3.69
C ILE A 9 0.57 -0.07 -5.16
N THR A 10 0.05 -0.94 -6.04
CA THR A 10 0.27 -0.85 -7.49
C THR A 10 -0.49 0.30 -8.16
N GLY A 11 -1.36 1.02 -7.43
CA GLY A 11 -2.16 2.13 -7.94
C GLY A 11 -3.30 1.72 -8.88
N THR A 12 -3.48 0.41 -9.12
CA THR A 12 -4.50 -0.16 -9.99
C THR A 12 -5.45 -1.07 -9.21
N PRO A 13 -6.43 -0.50 -8.47
CA PRO A 13 -7.39 -1.27 -7.67
C PRO A 13 -8.48 -1.90 -8.55
N GLN A 14 -8.14 -2.47 -9.70
CA GLN A 14 -9.08 -2.94 -10.74
C GLN A 14 -10.04 -4.03 -10.24
N THR A 15 -9.74 -4.66 -9.10
CA THR A 15 -10.52 -5.73 -8.48
C THR A 15 -11.17 -5.33 -7.15
N LEU A 16 -11.00 -4.08 -6.70
CA LEU A 16 -11.44 -3.68 -5.37
C LEU A 16 -12.88 -3.15 -5.37
N THR A 17 -13.80 -3.95 -4.83
CA THR A 17 -15.21 -3.53 -4.67
C THR A 17 -15.40 -2.66 -3.43
N ASN A 18 -16.43 -1.81 -3.44
CA ASN A 18 -16.83 -1.03 -2.26
C ASN A 18 -17.07 -1.90 -1.02
N GLU A 19 -17.65 -3.09 -1.20
CA GLU A 19 -17.86 -4.03 -0.09
C GLU A 19 -16.52 -4.48 0.52
N THR A 20 -15.53 -4.76 -0.34
CA THR A 20 -14.18 -5.15 0.09
C THR A 20 -13.49 -4.00 0.80
N TRP A 21 -13.63 -2.76 0.30
CA TRP A 21 -13.11 -1.56 0.93
C TRP A 21 -13.68 -1.36 2.35
N LEU A 22 -14.99 -1.49 2.53
CA LEU A 22 -15.64 -1.38 3.85
C LEU A 22 -15.19 -2.50 4.81
N LYS A 23 -15.00 -3.72 4.31
CA LYS A 23 -14.44 -4.83 5.10
C LYS A 23 -13.01 -4.54 5.56
N MET A 24 -12.17 -3.96 4.69
CA MET A 24 -10.81 -3.57 5.06
C MET A 24 -10.81 -2.47 6.13
N TYR A 25 -11.62 -1.43 5.95
CA TYR A 25 -11.75 -0.32 6.90
C TYR A 25 -12.18 -0.80 8.30
N SER A 26 -13.24 -1.62 8.35
CA SER A 26 -13.73 -2.19 9.62
C SER A 26 -12.73 -3.18 10.24
N GLY A 27 -11.97 -3.91 9.42
CA GLY A 27 -10.90 -4.80 9.88
C GLY A 27 -9.77 -4.04 10.56
N ILE A 28 -9.29 -2.96 9.94
CA ILE A 28 -8.25 -2.08 10.50
C ILE A 28 -8.72 -1.51 11.84
N TYR A 29 -9.94 -0.98 11.91
CA TYR A 29 -10.53 -0.49 13.16
C TYR A 29 -10.48 -1.55 14.26
N LYS A 30 -10.99 -2.76 13.99
CA LYS A 30 -10.99 -3.87 14.98
C LYS A 30 -9.59 -4.27 15.45
N ILE A 31 -8.59 -4.26 14.56
CA ILE A 31 -7.19 -4.56 14.90
C ILE A 31 -6.64 -3.50 15.86
N CYS A 32 -6.99 -2.24 15.64
CA CYS A 32 -6.49 -1.11 16.43
C CYS A 32 -7.20 -1.01 17.79
N THR A 33 -8.52 -1.25 17.83
CA THR A 33 -9.34 -1.05 19.03
C THR A 33 -9.60 -2.31 19.84
N ASN A 34 -8.89 -3.42 19.58
CA ASN A 34 -9.11 -4.67 20.30
C ASN A 34 -8.73 -4.50 21.80
N PRO A 35 -9.70 -4.54 22.74
CA PRO A 35 -9.48 -4.16 24.14
C PRO A 35 -8.56 -5.10 24.92
N GLY A 36 -8.21 -6.28 24.38
CA GLY A 36 -7.27 -7.21 25.01
C GLY A 36 -5.85 -7.22 24.41
N ALA A 37 -5.67 -6.68 23.20
CA ALA A 37 -4.40 -6.69 22.48
C ALA A 37 -4.49 -5.74 21.28
N PRO A 38 -4.36 -4.41 21.50
CA PRO A 38 -4.30 -3.46 20.39
C PRO A 38 -3.06 -3.77 19.55
N GLN A 39 -3.26 -4.04 18.26
CA GLN A 39 -2.20 -4.45 17.33
C GLN A 39 -1.83 -3.34 16.35
N ALA A 40 -2.15 -2.08 16.67
CA ALA A 40 -1.87 -0.91 15.84
C ALA A 40 -0.38 -0.82 15.46
N GLU A 41 0.52 -1.00 16.42
CA GLU A 41 1.97 -0.98 16.18
C GLU A 41 2.43 -2.14 15.28
N THR A 42 1.91 -3.35 15.52
CA THR A 42 2.19 -4.51 14.65
C THR A 42 1.70 -4.26 13.22
N LEU A 43 0.52 -3.67 13.07
CA LEU A 43 -0.05 -3.30 11.78
C LEU A 43 0.82 -2.25 11.08
N PHE A 44 1.28 -1.24 11.81
CA PHE A 44 2.22 -0.24 11.30
C PHE A 44 3.50 -0.87 10.76
N PHE A 45 4.15 -1.77 11.53
CA PHE A 45 5.37 -2.44 11.08
C PHE A 45 5.14 -3.30 9.83
N ARG A 46 3.99 -3.98 9.75
CA ARG A 46 3.61 -4.77 8.56
C ARG A 46 3.40 -3.88 7.33
N LEU A 47 2.71 -2.75 7.48
CA LEU A 47 2.51 -1.77 6.40
C LEU A 47 3.83 -1.16 5.94
N ARG A 48 4.70 -0.76 6.87
CA ARG A 48 6.04 -0.26 6.55
C ARG A 48 6.84 -1.28 5.76
N ARG A 49 6.88 -2.54 6.22
CA ARG A 49 7.60 -3.62 5.53
C ARG A 49 7.05 -3.85 4.12
N LEU A 50 5.73 -3.83 3.96
CA LEU A 50 5.08 -3.99 2.67
C LEU A 50 5.49 -2.87 1.69
N LEU A 51 5.46 -1.61 2.13
CA LEU A 51 5.88 -0.46 1.32
C LEU A 51 7.36 -0.51 0.93
N VAL A 52 8.24 -0.83 1.89
CA VAL A 52 9.68 -0.96 1.62
C VAL A 52 9.94 -2.08 0.61
N THR A 53 9.35 -3.25 0.80
CA THR A 53 9.51 -4.40 -0.11
C THR A 53 9.04 -4.05 -1.52
N HIS A 54 7.94 -3.32 -1.65
CA HIS A 54 7.46 -2.86 -2.94
C HIS A 54 8.42 -1.87 -3.61
N LEU A 55 8.92 -0.88 -2.86
CA LEU A 55 9.88 0.09 -3.38
C LEU A 55 11.21 -0.56 -3.79
N GLU A 56 11.69 -1.54 -3.03
CA GLU A 56 12.87 -2.33 -3.41
C GLU A 56 12.64 -3.08 -4.73
N SER A 57 11.47 -3.67 -4.92
CA SER A 57 11.10 -4.31 -6.19
C SER A 57 11.08 -3.32 -7.36
N VAL A 58 10.49 -2.14 -7.16
CA VAL A 58 10.46 -1.08 -8.18
C VAL A 58 11.86 -0.57 -8.49
N LEU A 59 12.70 -0.39 -7.47
CA LEU A 59 14.08 0.04 -7.64
C LEU A 59 14.89 -0.98 -8.45
N ASN A 60 14.78 -2.27 -8.13
CA ASN A 60 15.45 -3.33 -8.87
C ASN A 60 15.01 -3.37 -10.34
N GLU A 61 13.71 -3.18 -10.60
CA GLU A 61 13.20 -3.07 -11.97
C GLU A 61 13.79 -1.86 -12.70
N LEU A 62 13.77 -0.68 -12.08
CA LEU A 62 14.29 0.55 -12.68
C LEU A 62 15.79 0.47 -12.95
N GLN A 63 16.56 -0.15 -12.06
CA GLN A 63 18.00 -0.36 -12.24
C GLN A 63 18.35 -1.30 -13.40
N SER A 64 17.41 -2.17 -13.80
CA SER A 64 17.58 -3.09 -14.93
C SER A 64 17.31 -2.45 -16.29
N ILE A 65 16.82 -1.21 -16.35
CA ILE A 65 16.44 -0.55 -17.59
C ILE A 65 17.62 0.22 -18.18
N ASP A 66 18.04 -0.22 -19.36
CA ASP A 66 19.02 0.51 -20.16
C ASP A 66 18.37 1.68 -20.92
N GLY A 67 19.03 2.84 -20.87
CA GLY A 67 18.65 4.02 -21.63
C GLY A 67 17.72 4.99 -20.90
N GLU A 68 18.11 6.26 -20.90
CA GLU A 68 17.46 7.34 -20.15
C GLU A 68 15.96 7.56 -20.49
N PRO A 69 15.51 7.53 -21.77
CA PRO A 69 14.10 7.72 -22.09
C PRO A 69 13.19 6.56 -21.66
N ALA A 70 13.72 5.33 -21.61
CA ALA A 70 12.98 4.17 -21.14
C ALA A 70 12.90 4.19 -19.61
N PHE A 71 14.01 4.48 -18.94
CA PHE A 71 14.07 4.67 -17.49
C PHE A 71 13.08 5.73 -17.01
N LEU A 72 13.11 6.95 -17.59
CA LEU A 72 12.25 8.06 -17.16
C LEU A 72 10.77 7.73 -17.30
N ARG A 73 10.36 7.10 -18.42
CA ARG A 73 8.97 6.69 -18.62
C ARG A 73 8.53 5.68 -17.57
N ARG A 74 9.37 4.69 -17.26
CA ARG A 74 9.03 3.69 -16.25
C ARG A 74 9.00 4.27 -14.85
N TYR A 75 9.96 5.14 -14.53
CA TYR A 75 10.02 5.86 -13.26
C TYR A 75 8.75 6.68 -13.02
N CYS A 76 8.33 7.51 -13.98
CA CYS A 76 7.12 8.34 -13.84
C CYS A 76 5.87 7.46 -13.61
N SER A 77 5.72 6.38 -14.38
CA SER A 77 4.61 5.44 -14.21
C SER A 77 4.63 4.76 -12.83
N ALA A 78 5.80 4.30 -12.38
CA ALA A 78 5.93 3.67 -11.06
C ALA A 78 5.66 4.67 -9.92
N PHE A 79 6.11 5.92 -10.07
CA PHE A 79 5.86 6.99 -9.12
C PHE A 79 4.37 7.33 -9.02
N GLU A 80 3.67 7.47 -10.15
CA GLU A 80 2.23 7.73 -10.18
C GLU A 80 1.43 6.61 -9.50
N SER A 81 1.76 5.35 -9.81
CA SER A 81 1.20 4.18 -9.15
C SER A 81 1.42 4.21 -7.64
N PHE A 82 2.66 4.51 -7.20
CA PHE A 82 3.02 4.55 -5.79
C PHE A 82 2.28 5.67 -5.02
N VAL A 83 2.22 6.89 -5.57
CA VAL A 83 1.50 8.02 -4.96
C VAL A 83 0.01 7.71 -4.85
N THR A 84 -0.58 7.15 -5.90
CA THR A 84 -1.99 6.76 -5.92
C THR A 84 -2.27 5.69 -4.87
N GLY A 85 -1.45 4.63 -4.84
CA GLY A 85 -1.61 3.52 -3.91
C GLY A 85 -1.43 3.91 -2.44
N THR A 86 -0.42 4.74 -2.15
CA THR A 86 -0.19 5.26 -0.80
C THR A 86 -1.32 6.17 -0.32
N THR A 87 -1.95 6.93 -1.23
CA THR A 87 -3.16 7.71 -0.90
C THR A 87 -4.30 6.79 -0.43
N TYR A 88 -4.58 5.70 -1.15
CA TYR A 88 -5.60 4.74 -0.74
C TYR A 88 -5.30 4.08 0.61
N ILE A 89 -4.04 3.70 0.84
CA ILE A 89 -3.62 3.10 2.12
C ILE A 89 -3.75 4.10 3.26
N SER A 90 -3.37 5.37 3.03
CA SER A 90 -3.52 6.45 4.00
C SER A 90 -4.98 6.66 4.39
N GLU A 91 -5.89 6.65 3.42
CA GLU A 91 -7.34 6.73 3.68
C GLU A 91 -7.85 5.57 4.54
N LEU A 92 -7.46 4.34 4.21
CA LEU A 92 -7.82 3.15 5.00
C LEU A 92 -7.26 3.20 6.43
N CYS A 93 -6.07 3.75 6.59
CA CYS A 93 -5.35 3.83 7.85
C CYS A 93 -5.63 5.12 8.62
N ARG A 94 -6.54 5.99 8.17
CA ARG A 94 -6.79 7.30 8.80
C ARG A 94 -7.11 7.20 10.30
N TYR A 95 -7.70 6.10 10.75
CA TYR A 95 -7.93 5.85 12.19
C TYR A 95 -6.66 5.60 13.00
N LEU A 96 -5.59 5.05 12.41
CA LEU A 96 -4.30 4.87 13.08
C LEU A 96 -3.60 6.19 13.41
N VAL A 97 -3.94 7.28 12.72
CA VAL A 97 -3.28 8.59 12.84
C VAL A 97 -4.02 9.51 13.82
N ARG A 98 -5.18 9.09 14.34
CA ARG A 98 -6.08 9.93 15.14
C ARG A 98 -5.81 9.89 16.65
N ASP A 99 -4.85 9.08 17.09
CA ASP A 99 -4.41 8.95 18.48
C ASP A 99 -2.99 9.51 18.68
#